data_AF-A0A168QN17-F1
#
_entry.id   AF-A0A168QN17-F1
#
_cell.length_a   1.000
_cell.length_b   1.000
_cell.length_c   1.000
_cell.angle_alpha   90.00
_cell.angle_beta   90.00
_cell.angle_gamma   90.00
#
_symmetry.space_group_name_H-M   'P 1'
#
loop_
_entity.id
_entity.type
_entity.pdbx_description
1 polymer ?
#
loop_
_entity_poly.entity_id
_entity_poly.type
_entity_poly.pdbx_seq_one_letter_code
_entity_poly.pdbx_strand_id
1 'polypeptide(L)'
;MIFSSTKGIYRNYLMVLPNLKEIIQEDVMVCLMDSQKFLGYFPGDKMVADIKTGEDVPKDDPLHKTVSENRIVCQIVPEHVYGFPFKAVTFPVRDEDGKCIGAVGFAKSLEKEYDLSNLLKNLTHAFEEAKVSMESASSQLSGISANAQENSSTLEEVLGDVDDLMKSAKIINDVVCETKSLSLKMKEETKSGEKLVNNITDIVKDISDSSGNVFSLMTRLNDSTKRIVDIVNLINQVSEQTNLLALNAAIEAARAGEQGKGFAVVADQVKKLSEQSKTATMDINTLVQQIGQETGNILKAITVSEERIKDGVDASERTLERIMGITEEIEKVDKRIEYIAEKSSIQSEQSEKISTCMKNVAESVNNTASYSVSASEQIIEEKKRLSSVDEAISSIASELVTV
;
A
#
# COMPACT_ATOMS: atom_id res chain seq x y z
N MET A 1 59.44 -35.08 84.52
CA MET A 1 60.66 -35.49 83.81
C MET A 1 60.60 -36.98 83.59
N ILE A 2 60.04 -37.39 82.45
CA ILE A 2 60.09 -38.75 81.95
C ILE A 2 60.75 -38.58 80.57
N PHE A 3 61.70 -39.42 80.17
CA PHE A 3 62.34 -39.49 78.83
C PHE A 3 63.68 -38.74 78.58
N SER A 4 64.75 -39.10 79.31
CA SER A 4 66.11 -38.58 79.09
C SER A 4 66.96 -39.27 78.00
N SER A 5 66.36 -39.91 76.99
CA SER A 5 67.13 -40.49 75.86
C SER A 5 66.51 -40.17 74.50
N THR A 6 67.36 -39.87 73.51
CA THR A 6 66.99 -39.60 72.10
C THR A 6 66.08 -40.70 71.53
N LYS A 7 66.34 -41.97 71.89
CA LYS A 7 65.48 -43.11 71.51
C LYS A 7 64.09 -43.06 72.12
N GLY A 8 63.95 -42.52 73.34
CA GLY A 8 62.66 -42.32 74.01
C GLY A 8 61.80 -41.26 73.34
N ILE A 9 62.41 -40.16 72.87
CA ILE A 9 61.70 -39.08 72.16
C ILE A 9 61.12 -39.59 70.84
N TYR A 10 61.92 -40.27 70.01
CA TYR A 10 61.42 -40.85 68.76
C TYR A 10 60.35 -41.92 68.98
N ARG A 11 60.48 -42.76 70.02
CA ARG A 11 59.48 -43.77 70.36
C ARG A 11 58.12 -43.14 70.65
N ASN A 12 58.08 -41.99 71.33
CA ASN A 12 56.84 -41.28 71.62
C ASN A 12 56.18 -40.72 70.34
N TYR A 13 56.98 -40.14 69.44
CA TYR A 13 56.47 -39.73 68.13
C TYR A 13 55.92 -40.93 67.35
N LEU A 14 56.63 -42.06 67.29
CA LEU A 14 56.16 -43.27 66.62
C LEU A 14 54.86 -43.85 67.21
N MET A 15 54.50 -43.54 68.47
CA MET A 15 53.22 -43.92 69.06
C MET A 15 52.06 -42.98 68.68
N VAL A 16 52.35 -41.70 68.39
CA VAL A 16 51.32 -40.67 68.16
C VAL A 16 51.11 -40.41 66.67
N LEU A 17 52.18 -40.33 65.88
CA LEU A 17 52.14 -40.01 64.45
C LEU A 17 51.22 -40.92 63.61
N PRO A 18 51.10 -42.25 63.87
CA PRO A 18 50.14 -43.08 63.14
C PRO A 18 48.68 -42.64 63.31
N ASN A 19 48.34 -42.03 64.44
CA ASN A 19 46.97 -41.61 64.76
C ASN A 19 46.62 -40.23 64.19
N LEU A 20 47.60 -39.45 63.70
CA LEU A 20 47.36 -38.08 63.25
C LEU A 20 46.41 -37.99 62.06
N LYS A 21 46.44 -38.98 61.16
CA LYS A 21 45.52 -39.05 60.02
C LYS A 21 44.05 -39.14 60.47
N GLU A 22 43.76 -40.05 61.41
CA GLU A 22 42.41 -40.21 61.98
C GLU A 22 41.94 -38.97 62.75
N ILE A 23 42.88 -38.27 63.40
CA ILE A 23 42.57 -37.03 64.14
C ILE A 23 42.26 -35.88 63.19
N ILE A 24 43.02 -35.75 62.09
CA ILE A 24 42.93 -34.60 61.17
C ILE A 24 41.80 -34.79 60.15
N GLN A 25 41.37 -36.03 59.88
CA GLN A 25 40.32 -36.37 58.91
C GLN A 25 40.61 -35.84 57.50
N GLU A 26 41.88 -35.69 57.16
CA GLU A 26 42.34 -35.34 55.82
C GLU A 26 43.34 -36.38 55.33
N ASP A 27 43.53 -36.43 54.01
CA ASP A 27 44.56 -37.29 53.44
C ASP A 27 45.93 -36.65 53.70
N VAL A 28 46.64 -37.20 54.68
CA VAL A 28 47.89 -36.65 55.21
C VAL A 28 48.95 -37.73 55.28
N MET A 29 50.16 -37.36 54.90
CA MET A 29 51.34 -38.20 54.96
C MET A 29 52.26 -37.69 56.06
N VAL A 30 52.70 -38.57 56.95
CA VAL A 30 53.50 -38.19 58.12
C VAL A 30 54.81 -38.96 58.15
N CYS A 31 55.92 -38.24 58.28
CA CYS A 31 57.27 -38.81 58.32
C CYS A 31 57.95 -38.43 59.64
N LEU A 32 58.78 -39.32 60.17
CA LEU A 32 59.73 -39.03 61.23
C LEU A 32 61.13 -39.33 60.71
N MET A 33 62.07 -38.44 60.98
CA MET A 33 63.46 -38.53 60.56
C MET A 33 64.39 -38.29 61.76
N ASP A 34 65.56 -38.93 61.75
CA ASP A 34 66.69 -38.52 62.61
C ASP A 34 67.51 -37.38 61.95
N SER A 35 68.83 -37.34 62.15
CA SER A 35 69.69 -36.37 61.48
C SER A 35 69.82 -36.57 59.97
N GLN A 36 69.56 -37.78 59.43
CA GLN A 36 69.76 -38.10 58.00
C GLN A 36 68.75 -39.10 57.40
N LYS A 37 68.11 -39.96 58.21
CA LYS A 37 67.31 -41.11 57.74
C LYS A 37 65.87 -41.08 58.22
N PHE A 38 64.97 -41.66 57.43
CA PHE A 38 63.59 -41.88 57.86
C PHE A 38 63.52 -42.92 58.99
N LEU A 39 62.98 -42.53 60.13
CA LEU A 39 62.69 -43.39 61.28
C LEU A 39 61.27 -43.95 61.27
N GLY A 40 60.35 -43.30 60.57
CA GLY A 40 58.96 -43.74 60.45
C GLY A 40 58.28 -43.06 59.26
N TYR A 41 57.45 -43.82 58.56
CA TYR A 41 56.66 -43.35 57.44
C TYR A 41 55.22 -43.84 57.61
N PHE A 42 54.28 -42.92 57.61
CA PHE A 42 52.86 -43.19 57.75
C PHE A 42 52.14 -42.57 56.53
N PRO A 43 51.80 -43.38 55.52
CA PRO A 43 51.18 -42.90 54.30
C PRO A 43 49.72 -42.45 54.53
N GLY A 44 49.26 -41.59 53.63
CA GLY A 44 47.84 -41.25 53.50
C GLY A 44 47.02 -42.38 52.84
N ASP A 45 45.74 -42.14 52.60
CA ASP A 45 44.89 -43.03 51.78
C ASP A 45 45.27 -42.96 50.30
N LYS A 46 45.48 -41.75 49.77
CA LYS A 46 45.94 -41.54 48.39
C LYS A 46 47.37 -41.02 48.32
N MET A 47 47.86 -40.35 49.38
CA MET A 47 49.24 -39.89 49.49
C MET A 47 50.21 -41.02 49.87
N VAL A 48 50.53 -41.90 48.92
CA VAL A 48 51.48 -43.01 49.09
C VAL A 48 52.74 -42.74 48.28
N ALA A 49 53.83 -42.40 48.97
CA ALA A 49 55.16 -42.20 48.40
C ALA A 49 56.03 -43.47 48.62
N ASP A 50 56.98 -43.74 47.73
CA ASP A 50 57.93 -44.85 47.86
C ASP A 50 59.04 -44.50 48.86
N ILE A 51 58.72 -44.51 50.16
CA ILE A 51 59.63 -44.19 51.26
C ILE A 51 59.76 -45.40 52.18
N LYS A 52 60.99 -45.85 52.46
CA LYS A 52 61.24 -46.92 53.42
C LYS A 52 62.00 -46.43 54.65
N THR A 53 61.64 -46.98 55.81
CA THR A 53 62.34 -46.71 57.07
C THR A 53 63.80 -47.15 56.98
N GLY A 54 64.72 -46.24 57.28
CA GLY A 54 66.17 -46.43 57.23
C GLY A 54 66.85 -45.91 55.96
N GLU A 55 66.09 -45.47 54.96
CA GLU A 55 66.60 -44.76 53.78
C GLU A 55 66.99 -43.32 54.11
N ASP A 56 67.96 -42.80 53.36
CA ASP A 56 68.41 -41.41 53.49
C ASP A 56 67.35 -40.46 52.93
N VAL A 57 67.06 -39.40 53.67
CA VAL A 57 66.12 -38.37 53.22
C VAL A 57 66.78 -37.53 52.12
N PRO A 58 66.10 -37.26 50.99
CA PRO A 58 66.65 -36.41 49.94
C PRO A 58 67.13 -35.06 50.49
N LYS A 59 68.28 -34.57 50.03
CA LYS A 59 68.88 -33.31 50.54
C LYS A 59 68.00 -32.08 50.30
N ASP A 60 67.19 -32.11 49.24
CA ASP A 60 66.25 -31.06 48.88
C ASP A 60 64.88 -31.20 49.57
N ASP A 61 64.70 -32.21 50.43
CA ASP A 61 63.47 -32.41 51.19
C ASP A 61 63.34 -31.37 52.32
N PRO A 62 62.13 -30.83 52.57
CA PRO A 62 61.87 -29.89 53.66
C PRO A 62 62.32 -30.39 55.04
N LEU A 63 62.33 -31.70 55.29
CA LEU A 63 62.82 -32.30 56.54
C LEU A 63 64.30 -32.01 56.78
N HIS A 64 65.14 -32.11 55.73
CA HIS A 64 66.57 -31.85 55.84
C HIS A 64 66.84 -30.37 56.16
N LYS A 65 66.08 -29.49 55.50
CA LYS A 65 66.12 -28.04 55.76
C LYS A 65 65.73 -27.71 57.19
N THR A 66 64.68 -28.35 57.72
CA THR A 66 64.23 -28.18 59.11
C THR A 66 65.27 -28.59 60.15
N VAL A 67 65.96 -29.71 59.94
CA VAL A 67 67.05 -30.14 60.84
C VAL A 67 68.23 -29.17 60.78
N SER A 68 68.61 -28.73 59.58
CA SER A 68 69.75 -27.83 59.39
C SER A 68 69.52 -26.41 59.92
N GLU A 69 68.32 -25.87 59.74
CA GLU A 69 67.95 -24.51 60.16
C GLU A 69 67.35 -24.47 61.58
N ASN A 70 67.07 -25.63 62.19
CA ASN A 70 66.40 -25.80 63.48
C ASN A 70 65.13 -24.92 63.64
N ARG A 71 64.33 -24.81 62.58
CA ARG A 71 63.07 -24.05 62.56
C ARG A 71 62.00 -24.82 61.79
N ILE A 72 60.76 -24.42 61.98
CA ILE A 72 59.64 -24.96 61.21
C ILE A 72 59.82 -24.53 59.75
N VAL A 73 59.80 -25.48 58.82
CA VAL A 73 59.79 -25.21 57.38
C VAL A 73 58.44 -25.58 56.82
N CYS A 74 57.79 -24.62 56.16
CA CYS A 74 56.57 -24.81 55.39
C CYS A 74 56.91 -24.62 53.91
N GLN A 75 56.70 -25.65 53.10
CA GLN A 75 57.04 -25.63 51.68
C GLN A 75 56.05 -26.47 50.88
N ILE A 76 55.67 -26.00 49.70
CA ILE A 76 54.92 -26.79 48.72
C ILE A 76 55.91 -27.68 47.99
N VAL A 77 55.66 -28.98 48.04
CA VAL A 77 56.41 -29.99 47.30
C VAL A 77 55.63 -30.32 46.02
N PRO A 78 56.20 -30.05 44.82
CA PRO A 78 55.53 -30.28 43.56
C PRO A 78 55.43 -31.78 43.20
N GLU A 79 54.50 -32.10 42.30
CA GLU A 79 54.16 -33.47 41.90
C GLU A 79 55.35 -34.33 41.45
N HIS A 80 56.32 -33.75 40.75
CA HIS A 80 57.46 -34.50 40.22
C HIS A 80 58.42 -35.08 41.28
N VAL A 81 58.30 -34.68 42.56
CA VAL A 81 59.18 -35.16 43.63
C VAL A 81 58.70 -36.51 44.18
N TYR A 82 57.40 -36.66 44.43
CA TYR A 82 56.82 -37.85 45.07
C TYR A 82 55.58 -38.41 44.34
N GLY A 83 55.20 -37.85 43.18
CA GLY A 83 54.08 -38.29 42.35
C GLY A 83 52.75 -37.55 42.60
N PHE A 84 52.69 -36.60 43.53
CA PHE A 84 51.52 -35.75 43.81
C PHE A 84 51.94 -34.44 44.50
N PRO A 85 51.24 -33.31 44.29
CA PRO A 85 51.57 -32.05 44.94
C PRO A 85 51.02 -31.97 46.36
N PHE A 86 51.82 -31.49 47.31
CA PHE A 86 51.38 -31.34 48.70
C PHE A 86 52.08 -30.20 49.43
N LYS A 87 51.45 -29.71 50.50
CA LYS A 87 52.06 -28.74 51.42
C LYS A 87 52.72 -29.50 52.57
N ALA A 88 54.05 -29.41 52.65
CA ALA A 88 54.85 -29.98 53.72
C ALA A 88 55.05 -28.94 54.83
N VAL A 89 54.69 -29.29 56.05
CA VAL A 89 55.05 -28.60 57.28
C VAL A 89 55.95 -29.52 58.08
N THR A 90 57.20 -29.12 58.28
CA THR A 90 58.20 -29.93 58.96
C THR A 90 58.63 -29.24 60.25
N PHE A 91 58.63 -29.99 61.34
CA PHE A 91 58.92 -29.52 62.69
C PHE A 91 60.22 -30.15 63.22
N PRO A 92 61.13 -29.35 63.80
CA PRO A 92 62.35 -29.90 64.38
C PRO A 92 62.02 -30.65 65.67
N VAL A 93 62.42 -31.92 65.75
CA VAL A 93 62.42 -32.69 66.97
C VAL A 93 63.65 -32.30 67.76
N ARG A 94 63.46 -31.84 69.01
CA ARG A 94 64.53 -31.35 69.88
C ARG A 94 64.72 -32.27 71.08
N ASP A 95 65.97 -32.38 71.55
CA ASP A 95 66.27 -33.02 72.84
C ASP A 95 66.02 -32.06 74.02
N GLU A 96 66.29 -32.54 75.25
CA GLU A 96 66.07 -31.78 76.48
C GLU A 96 66.94 -30.51 76.57
N ASP A 97 68.04 -30.45 75.82
CA ASP A 97 68.97 -29.31 75.74
C ASP A 97 68.59 -28.34 74.59
N GLY A 98 67.51 -28.62 73.85
CA GLY A 98 67.02 -27.80 72.75
C GLY A 98 67.75 -28.00 71.41
N LYS A 99 68.66 -28.98 71.33
CA LYS A 99 69.37 -29.33 70.09
C LYS A 99 68.43 -30.12 69.18
N CYS A 100 68.39 -29.76 67.89
CA CYS A 100 67.62 -30.51 66.91
C CYS A 100 68.28 -31.87 66.67
N ILE A 101 67.54 -32.94 66.98
CA ILE A 101 67.98 -34.32 66.83
C ILE A 101 67.35 -34.96 65.59
N GLY A 102 66.25 -34.44 65.08
CA GLY A 102 65.61 -34.90 63.85
C GLY A 102 64.43 -34.02 63.46
N ALA A 103 63.55 -34.48 62.58
CA ALA A 103 62.38 -33.73 62.15
C ALA A 103 61.15 -34.63 61.98
N VAL A 104 59.98 -34.07 62.26
CA VAL A 104 58.69 -34.63 61.88
C VAL A 104 58.18 -33.86 60.68
N GLY A 105 57.75 -34.57 59.65
CA GLY A 105 57.13 -33.99 58.47
C GLY A 105 55.66 -34.32 58.46
N PHE A 106 54.86 -33.30 58.18
CA PHE A 106 53.43 -33.41 57.97
C PHE A 106 53.15 -32.88 56.57
N ALA A 107 52.62 -33.72 55.70
CA ALA A 107 52.28 -33.37 54.33
C ALA A 107 50.78 -33.50 54.13
N LYS A 108 50.14 -32.41 53.67
CA LYS A 108 48.71 -32.37 53.31
C LYS A 108 48.57 -32.27 51.80
N SER A 109 47.72 -33.11 51.21
CA SER A 109 47.41 -33.07 49.77
C SER A 109 46.84 -31.71 49.38
N LEU A 110 47.27 -31.19 48.23
CA LEU A 110 46.72 -29.96 47.62
C LEU A 110 45.73 -30.25 46.48
N GLU A 111 45.42 -31.53 46.22
CA GLU A 111 44.54 -31.95 45.11
C GLU A 111 43.17 -31.26 45.18
N LYS A 112 42.57 -31.16 46.38
CA LYS A 112 41.27 -30.51 46.59
C LYS A 112 41.32 -29.01 46.31
N GLU A 113 42.39 -28.33 46.72
CA GLU A 113 42.61 -26.90 46.48
C GLU A 113 42.82 -26.62 44.98
N TYR A 114 43.55 -27.49 44.28
CA TYR A 114 43.70 -27.41 42.82
C TYR A 114 42.38 -27.66 42.07
N ASP A 115 41.62 -28.69 42.46
CA ASP A 115 40.30 -28.98 41.88
C ASP A 115 39.33 -27.82 42.10
N LEU A 116 39.30 -27.27 43.32
CA LEU A 116 38.47 -26.11 43.65
C LEU A 116 38.89 -24.87 42.86
N SER A 117 40.20 -24.63 42.69
CA SER A 117 40.71 -23.54 41.85
C SER A 117 40.28 -23.68 40.38
N ASN A 118 40.34 -24.90 39.83
CA ASN A 118 39.90 -25.17 38.47
C ASN A 118 38.38 -24.99 38.31
N LEU A 119 37.58 -25.43 39.29
CA LEU A 119 36.14 -25.19 39.32
C LEU A 119 35.81 -23.70 39.36
N LEU A 120 36.50 -22.92 40.20
CA LEU A 120 36.30 -21.47 40.27
C LEU A 120 36.64 -20.78 38.94
N LYS A 121 37.77 -21.14 38.30
CA LYS A 121 38.13 -20.61 36.98
C LYS A 121 37.04 -20.90 35.92
N ASN A 122 36.53 -22.13 35.88
CA ASN A 122 35.47 -22.52 34.96
C ASN A 122 34.17 -21.76 35.27
N LEU A 123 33.83 -21.57 36.55
CA LEU A 123 32.68 -20.76 36.95
C LEU A 123 32.86 -19.31 36.51
N THR A 124 33.98 -18.65 36.81
CA THR A 124 34.24 -17.27 36.39
C THR A 124 34.09 -17.09 34.87
N HIS A 125 34.60 -18.04 34.08
CA HIS A 125 34.42 -18.02 32.64
C HIS A 125 32.94 -18.10 32.23
N ALA A 126 32.18 -19.03 32.83
CA ALA A 126 30.75 -19.18 32.56
C ALA A 126 29.95 -17.93 32.99
N PHE A 127 30.33 -17.26 34.08
CA PHE A 127 29.71 -16.01 34.52
C PHE A 127 29.97 -14.85 33.56
N GLU A 128 31.19 -14.71 33.05
CA GLU A 128 31.51 -13.67 32.08
C GLU A 128 30.77 -13.91 30.75
N GLU A 129 30.69 -15.16 30.27
CA GLU A 129 29.87 -15.52 29.11
C GLU A 129 28.38 -15.21 29.32
N ALA A 130 27.84 -15.52 30.50
CA ALA A 130 26.46 -15.21 30.86
C ALA A 130 26.21 -13.69 30.85
N LYS A 131 27.13 -12.91 31.41
CA LYS A 131 27.05 -11.44 31.43
C LYS A 131 27.05 -10.83 30.04
N VAL A 132 27.95 -11.27 29.15
CA VAL A 132 27.97 -10.84 27.75
C VAL A 132 26.67 -11.21 27.04
N SER A 133 26.16 -12.42 27.26
CA SER A 133 24.88 -12.88 26.68
C SER A 133 23.71 -12.01 27.15
N MET A 134 23.70 -11.61 28.42
CA MET A 134 22.67 -10.73 28.97
C MET A 134 22.73 -9.30 28.44
N GLU A 135 23.93 -8.76 28.21
CA GLU A 135 24.10 -7.44 27.57
C GLU A 135 23.61 -7.46 26.12
N SER A 136 23.91 -8.54 25.40
CA SER A 136 23.37 -8.76 24.05
C SER A 136 21.84 -8.84 24.05
N ALA A 137 21.25 -9.63 24.95
CA ALA A 137 19.81 -9.77 25.07
C ALA A 137 19.12 -8.44 25.47
N SER A 138 19.73 -7.65 26.37
CA SER A 138 19.26 -6.31 26.75
C SER A 138 19.23 -5.34 25.55
N SER A 139 20.29 -5.38 24.72
CA SER A 139 20.35 -4.57 23.49
C SER A 139 19.28 -5.00 22.49
N GLN A 140 19.07 -6.30 22.29
CA GLN A 140 18.02 -6.82 21.40
C GLN A 140 16.62 -6.40 21.86
N LEU A 141 16.32 -6.49 23.15
CA LEU A 141 15.03 -6.04 23.70
C LEU A 141 14.80 -4.54 23.51
N SER A 142 15.86 -3.73 23.65
CA SER A 142 15.75 -2.29 23.37
C SER A 142 15.39 -2.03 21.91
N GLY A 143 15.96 -2.81 20.97
CA GLY A 143 15.60 -2.76 19.55
C GLY A 143 14.17 -3.21 19.28
N ILE A 144 13.70 -4.28 19.93
CA ILE A 144 12.31 -4.76 19.82
C ILE A 144 11.32 -3.70 20.31
N SER A 145 11.61 -3.04 21.44
CA SER A 145 10.78 -1.96 21.98
C SER A 145 10.70 -0.76 21.03
N ALA A 146 11.82 -0.35 20.44
CA ALA A 146 11.86 0.72 19.45
C ALA A 146 11.02 0.35 18.20
N ASN A 147 11.17 -0.86 17.69
CA ASN A 147 10.39 -1.35 16.55
C ASN A 147 8.88 -1.43 16.86
N ALA A 148 8.52 -1.83 18.09
CA ALA A 148 7.12 -1.85 18.51
C ALA A 148 6.50 -0.44 18.52
N GLN A 149 7.26 0.56 18.98
CA GLN A 149 6.82 1.95 18.96
C GLN A 149 6.65 2.50 17.52
N GLU A 150 7.59 2.18 16.63
CA GLU A 150 7.52 2.54 15.21
C GLU A 150 6.32 1.87 14.52
N ASN A 151 6.12 0.57 14.76
CA ASN A 151 4.97 -0.16 14.26
C ASN A 151 3.64 0.43 14.77
N SER A 152 3.60 0.91 16.03
CA SER A 152 2.41 1.59 16.56
C SER A 152 2.09 2.87 15.80
N SER A 153 3.11 3.69 15.48
CA SER A 153 2.92 4.92 14.72
C SER A 153 2.45 4.66 13.30
N THR A 154 3.05 3.67 12.62
CA THR A 154 2.66 3.30 11.25
C THR A 154 1.25 2.71 11.21
N LEU A 155 0.83 1.97 12.24
CA LEU A 155 -0.54 1.47 12.36
C LEU A 155 -1.57 2.59 12.49
N GLU A 156 -1.28 3.65 13.24
CA GLU A 156 -2.16 4.82 13.36
C GLU A 156 -2.37 5.51 12.01
N GLU A 157 -1.28 5.67 11.23
CA GLU A 157 -1.33 6.22 9.87
C GLU A 157 -2.18 5.35 8.94
N VAL A 158 -1.93 4.04 8.90
CA VAL A 158 -2.70 3.10 8.07
C VAL A 158 -4.18 3.08 8.46
N LEU A 159 -4.51 3.17 9.75
CA LEU A 159 -5.90 3.25 10.20
C LEU A 159 -6.57 4.57 9.75
N GLY A 160 -5.83 5.67 9.72
CA GLY A 160 -6.28 6.94 9.14
C GLY A 160 -6.59 6.81 7.64
N ASP A 161 -5.67 6.20 6.88
CA ASP A 161 -5.86 5.96 5.45
C ASP A 161 -7.08 5.08 5.16
N VAL A 162 -7.33 4.06 5.99
CA VAL A 162 -8.50 3.18 5.86
C VAL A 162 -9.80 3.94 6.12
N ASP A 163 -9.83 4.85 7.10
CA ASP A 163 -10.99 5.71 7.37
C ASP A 163 -11.27 6.64 6.17
N ASP A 164 -10.22 7.21 5.57
CA ASP A 164 -10.35 8.05 4.37
C ASP A 164 -10.80 7.25 3.14
N LEU A 165 -10.39 5.98 2.99
CA LEU A 165 -10.93 5.07 1.98
C LEU A 165 -12.42 4.81 2.17
N MET A 166 -12.87 4.60 3.41
CA MET A 166 -14.29 4.41 3.71
C MET A 166 -15.13 5.66 3.40
N LYS A 167 -14.63 6.86 3.75
CA LYS A 167 -15.26 8.14 3.36
C LYS A 167 -15.33 8.30 1.85
N SER A 168 -14.24 7.95 1.15
CA SER A 168 -14.17 8.03 -0.31
C SER A 168 -15.20 7.11 -0.98
N ALA A 169 -15.36 5.87 -0.50
CA ALA A 169 -16.38 4.95 -1.01
C ALA A 169 -17.81 5.50 -0.83
N LYS A 170 -18.07 6.17 0.30
CA LYS A 170 -19.36 6.84 0.54
C LYS A 170 -19.60 7.98 -0.45
N ILE A 171 -18.61 8.85 -0.67
CA ILE A 171 -18.69 9.95 -1.65
C ILE A 171 -18.94 9.39 -3.05
N ILE A 172 -18.25 8.30 -3.43
CA ILE A 172 -18.47 7.65 -4.74
C ILE A 172 -19.91 7.16 -4.86
N ASN A 173 -20.51 6.58 -3.82
CA ASN A 173 -21.90 6.15 -3.85
C ASN A 173 -22.89 7.32 -4.01
N ASP A 174 -22.61 8.46 -3.37
CA ASP A 174 -23.43 9.68 -3.55
C ASP A 174 -23.35 10.18 -5.00
N VAL A 175 -22.14 10.23 -5.58
CA VAL A 175 -21.92 10.60 -6.98
C VAL A 175 -22.60 9.62 -7.95
N VAL A 176 -22.57 8.32 -7.66
CA VAL A 176 -23.30 7.29 -8.42
C VAL A 176 -24.80 7.59 -8.45
N CYS A 177 -25.39 7.92 -7.29
CA CYS A 177 -26.82 8.25 -7.20
C CYS A 177 -27.17 9.51 -8.01
N GLU A 178 -26.37 10.56 -7.88
CA GLU A 178 -26.56 11.81 -8.62
C GLU A 178 -26.43 11.59 -10.13
N THR A 179 -25.39 10.87 -10.56
CA THR A 179 -25.16 10.54 -11.97
C THR A 179 -26.30 9.70 -12.54
N LYS A 180 -26.88 8.79 -11.75
CA LYS A 180 -28.04 8.00 -12.17
C LYS A 180 -29.27 8.87 -12.40
N SER A 181 -29.53 9.82 -11.50
CA SER A 181 -30.61 10.80 -11.66
C SER A 181 -30.42 11.64 -12.93
N LEU A 182 -29.19 12.11 -13.17
CA LEU A 182 -28.86 12.86 -14.37
C LEU A 182 -29.05 12.03 -15.65
N SER A 183 -28.64 10.76 -15.64
CA SER A 183 -28.87 9.81 -16.74
C SER A 183 -30.36 9.66 -17.07
N LEU A 184 -31.22 9.51 -16.05
CA LEU A 184 -32.68 9.44 -16.24
C LEU A 184 -33.23 10.73 -16.87
N LYS A 185 -32.80 11.90 -16.39
CA LYS A 185 -33.20 13.18 -16.97
C LYS A 185 -32.73 13.33 -18.42
N MET A 186 -31.51 12.89 -18.74
CA MET A 186 -31.01 12.90 -20.12
C MET A 186 -31.85 11.99 -21.03
N LYS A 187 -32.28 10.81 -20.57
CA LYS A 187 -33.19 9.95 -21.35
C LYS A 187 -34.51 10.63 -21.65
N GLU A 188 -35.08 11.33 -20.66
CA GLU A 188 -36.34 12.05 -20.83
C GLU A 188 -36.20 13.20 -21.84
N GLU A 189 -35.16 14.02 -21.71
CA GLU A 189 -34.86 15.12 -22.65
C GLU A 189 -34.61 14.60 -24.06
N THR A 190 -33.85 13.51 -24.21
CA THR A 190 -33.55 12.91 -25.52
C THR A 190 -34.82 12.37 -26.18
N LYS A 191 -35.70 11.71 -25.41
CA LYS A 191 -37.02 11.25 -25.89
C LYS A 191 -37.96 12.41 -26.23
N SER A 192 -37.90 13.50 -25.50
CA SER A 192 -38.62 14.74 -25.82
C SER A 192 -38.12 15.33 -27.14
N GLY A 193 -36.80 15.41 -27.32
CA GLY A 193 -36.15 15.84 -28.55
C GLY A 193 -36.54 14.99 -29.76
N GLU A 194 -36.56 13.66 -29.61
CA GLU A 194 -37.00 12.73 -30.65
C GLU A 194 -38.42 13.06 -31.13
N LYS A 195 -39.36 13.26 -30.19
CA LYS A 195 -40.74 13.64 -30.52
C LYS A 195 -40.83 14.98 -31.24
N LEU A 196 -40.03 15.97 -30.81
CA LEU A 196 -40.01 17.29 -31.45
C LEU A 196 -39.50 17.20 -32.90
N VAL A 197 -38.46 16.41 -33.16
CA VAL A 197 -37.92 16.22 -34.52
C VAL A 197 -38.91 15.46 -35.40
N ASN A 198 -39.58 14.43 -34.88
CA ASN A 198 -40.64 13.75 -35.61
C ASN A 198 -41.78 14.72 -35.99
N ASN A 199 -42.21 15.56 -35.06
CA ASN A 199 -43.23 16.58 -35.33
C ASN A 199 -42.76 17.62 -36.38
N ILE A 200 -41.47 17.99 -36.39
CA ILE A 200 -40.90 18.84 -37.44
C ILE A 200 -40.97 18.14 -38.80
N THR A 201 -40.65 16.84 -38.85
CA THR A 201 -40.69 16.05 -40.08
C THR A 201 -42.11 16.00 -40.66
N ASP A 202 -43.13 15.82 -39.80
CA ASP A 202 -44.53 15.88 -40.21
C ASP A 202 -44.91 17.26 -40.75
N ILE A 203 -44.53 18.35 -40.07
CA ILE A 203 -44.79 19.72 -40.53
C ILE A 203 -44.13 19.99 -41.89
N VAL A 204 -42.88 19.57 -42.08
CA VAL A 204 -42.16 19.76 -43.35
C VAL A 204 -42.84 18.99 -44.49
N LYS A 205 -43.37 17.80 -44.20
CA LYS A 205 -44.14 17.02 -45.16
C LYS A 205 -45.46 17.71 -45.55
N ASP A 206 -46.20 18.24 -44.59
CA ASP A 206 -47.42 19.02 -44.85
C ASP A 206 -47.12 20.27 -45.71
N ILE A 207 -45.98 20.92 -45.47
CA ILE A 207 -45.52 22.05 -46.29
C ILE A 207 -45.19 21.60 -47.72
N SER A 208 -44.56 20.43 -47.91
CA SER A 208 -44.30 19.85 -49.23
C SER A 208 -45.58 19.58 -50.02
N ASP A 209 -46.58 18.96 -49.38
CA ASP A 209 -47.88 18.68 -50.00
C ASP A 209 -48.61 19.98 -50.38
N SER A 210 -48.57 20.99 -49.50
CA SER A 210 -49.14 22.31 -49.78
C SER A 210 -48.44 23.02 -50.94
N SER A 211 -47.12 22.99 -50.97
CA SER A 211 -46.29 23.56 -52.05
C SER A 211 -46.58 22.90 -53.40
N GLY A 212 -46.70 21.57 -53.43
CA GLY A 212 -47.13 20.81 -54.61
C GLY A 212 -48.53 21.20 -55.11
N ASN A 213 -49.47 21.46 -54.20
CA ASN A 213 -50.81 21.95 -54.56
C ASN A 213 -50.76 23.36 -55.19
N VAL A 214 -49.97 24.28 -54.61
CA VAL A 214 -49.79 25.63 -55.17
C VAL A 214 -49.13 25.55 -56.54
N PHE A 215 -48.14 24.69 -56.74
CA PHE A 215 -47.49 24.47 -58.04
C PHE A 215 -48.51 24.07 -59.12
N SER A 216 -49.39 23.12 -58.80
CA SER A 216 -50.45 22.66 -59.70
C SER A 216 -51.45 23.78 -60.05
N LEU A 217 -51.88 24.56 -59.05
CA LEU A 217 -52.77 25.71 -59.27
C LEU A 217 -52.14 26.78 -60.15
N MET A 218 -50.87 27.13 -59.91
CA MET A 218 -50.15 28.12 -60.69
C MET A 218 -49.88 27.65 -62.12
N THR A 219 -49.64 26.36 -62.32
CA THR A 219 -49.52 25.76 -63.66
C THR A 219 -50.83 25.90 -64.44
N ARG A 220 -51.97 25.58 -63.81
CA ARG A 220 -53.31 25.76 -64.41
C ARG A 220 -53.64 27.23 -64.69
N LEU A 221 -53.23 28.14 -63.82
CA LEU A 221 -53.39 29.58 -64.04
C LEU A 221 -52.57 30.03 -65.25
N ASN A 222 -51.30 29.62 -65.34
CA ASN A 222 -50.42 29.92 -66.47
C ASN A 222 -51.02 29.46 -67.81
N ASP A 223 -51.58 28.25 -67.85
CA ASP A 223 -52.25 27.73 -69.05
C ASP A 223 -53.54 28.49 -69.38
N SER A 224 -54.30 28.89 -68.36
CA SER A 224 -55.51 29.73 -68.55
C SER A 224 -55.14 31.11 -69.10
N THR A 225 -54.09 31.73 -68.58
CA THR A 225 -53.54 33.02 -69.03
C THR A 225 -53.12 32.94 -70.49
N LYS A 226 -52.43 31.88 -70.92
CA LYS A 226 -52.08 31.65 -72.34
C LYS A 226 -53.33 31.58 -73.23
N ARG A 227 -54.36 30.85 -72.81
CA ARG A 227 -55.63 30.77 -73.56
C ARG A 227 -56.33 32.12 -73.67
N ILE A 228 -56.25 32.96 -72.64
CA ILE A 228 -56.80 34.32 -72.70
C ILE A 228 -56.01 35.17 -73.70
N VAL A 229 -54.67 35.08 -73.74
CA VAL A 229 -53.86 35.76 -74.77
C VAL A 229 -54.34 35.40 -76.17
N ASP A 230 -54.58 34.12 -76.45
CA ASP A 230 -55.08 33.67 -77.75
C ASP A 230 -56.44 34.28 -78.11
N ILE A 231 -57.37 34.33 -77.14
CA ILE A 231 -58.70 34.94 -77.33
C ILE A 231 -58.59 36.46 -77.56
N VAL A 232 -57.76 37.16 -76.78
CA VAL A 232 -57.56 38.61 -76.90
C VAL A 232 -56.96 38.95 -78.27
N ASN A 233 -56.01 38.15 -78.74
CA ASN A 233 -55.45 38.29 -80.09
C ASN A 233 -56.52 38.10 -81.18
N LEU A 234 -57.40 37.11 -81.03
CA LEU A 234 -58.51 36.90 -81.95
C LEU A 234 -59.49 38.09 -81.95
N ILE A 235 -59.86 38.62 -80.78
CA ILE A 235 -60.76 39.78 -80.69
C ILE A 235 -60.11 41.01 -81.33
N ASN A 236 -58.81 41.23 -81.11
CA ASN A 236 -58.08 42.32 -81.74
C ASN A 236 -58.10 42.21 -83.28
N GLN A 237 -57.91 41.00 -83.83
CA GLN A 237 -58.06 40.74 -85.27
C GLN A 237 -59.48 41.03 -85.77
N VAL A 238 -60.51 40.60 -85.03
CA VAL A 238 -61.92 40.86 -85.38
C VAL A 238 -62.23 42.36 -85.34
N SER A 239 -61.74 43.09 -84.34
CA SER A 239 -61.93 44.55 -84.25
C SER A 239 -61.22 45.28 -85.39
N GLU A 240 -60.04 44.83 -85.80
CA GLU A 240 -59.34 45.40 -86.95
C GLU A 240 -60.08 45.16 -88.27
N GLN A 241 -60.62 43.95 -88.46
CA GLN A 241 -61.49 43.64 -89.59
C GLN A 241 -62.80 44.45 -89.58
N THR A 242 -63.42 44.60 -88.40
CA THR A 242 -64.67 45.36 -88.24
C THR A 242 -64.44 46.85 -88.51
N ASN A 243 -63.30 47.38 -88.07
CA ASN A 243 -62.88 48.75 -88.37
C ASN A 243 -62.70 48.97 -89.88
N LEU A 244 -62.07 48.03 -90.59
CA LEU A 244 -61.95 48.06 -92.05
C LEU A 244 -63.30 47.98 -92.76
N LEU A 245 -64.21 47.12 -92.30
CA LEU A 245 -65.58 47.01 -92.84
C LEU A 245 -66.38 48.30 -92.63
N ALA A 246 -66.29 48.89 -91.44
CA ALA A 246 -66.94 50.15 -91.09
C ALA A 246 -66.40 51.31 -91.94
N LEU A 247 -65.08 51.35 -92.17
CA LEU A 247 -64.46 52.33 -93.06
C LEU A 247 -64.98 52.20 -94.49
N ASN A 248 -65.04 50.97 -95.02
CA ASN A 248 -65.59 50.71 -96.36
C ASN A 248 -67.07 51.11 -96.45
N ALA A 249 -67.86 50.84 -95.42
CA ALA A 249 -69.26 51.24 -95.35
C ALA A 249 -69.44 52.76 -95.27
N ALA A 250 -68.58 53.47 -94.53
CA ALA A 250 -68.58 54.93 -94.45
C ALA A 250 -68.25 55.57 -95.82
N ILE A 251 -67.28 54.99 -96.55
CA ILE A 251 -66.92 55.41 -97.91
C ILE A 251 -68.11 55.24 -98.86
N GLU A 252 -68.78 54.08 -98.84
CA GLU A 252 -69.90 53.82 -99.75
C GLU A 252 -71.15 54.65 -99.37
N ALA A 253 -71.37 54.91 -98.08
CA ALA A 253 -72.41 55.81 -97.60
C ALA A 253 -72.17 57.26 -98.04
N ALA A 254 -70.92 57.74 -98.02
CA ALA A 254 -70.55 59.04 -98.58
C ALA A 254 -70.77 59.12 -100.10
N ARG A 255 -70.53 58.00 -100.80
CA ARG A 255 -70.73 57.86 -102.25
C ARG A 255 -72.21 57.91 -102.67
N ALA A 256 -73.11 57.44 -101.82
CA ALA A 256 -74.57 57.50 -102.03
C ALA A 256 -75.20 58.88 -101.77
N GLY A 257 -74.42 59.88 -101.33
CA GLY A 257 -74.88 61.26 -101.16
C GLY A 257 -75.96 61.44 -100.09
N GLU A 258 -77.02 62.22 -100.38
CA GLU A 258 -78.13 62.49 -99.45
C GLU A 258 -78.84 61.21 -98.96
N GLN A 259 -78.94 60.16 -99.80
CA GLN A 259 -79.59 58.90 -99.45
C GLN A 259 -78.75 58.03 -98.49
N GLY A 260 -77.44 58.28 -98.38
CA GLY A 260 -76.51 57.51 -97.55
C GLY A 260 -76.27 58.09 -96.15
N LYS A 261 -76.79 59.27 -95.82
CA LYS A 261 -76.52 59.97 -94.55
C LYS A 261 -76.81 59.13 -93.31
N GLY A 262 -77.91 58.38 -93.29
CA GLY A 262 -78.24 57.48 -92.17
C GLY A 262 -77.23 56.34 -92.01
N PHE A 263 -76.78 55.75 -93.12
CA PHE A 263 -75.76 54.69 -93.13
C PHE A 263 -74.37 55.21 -92.74
N ALA A 264 -74.02 56.44 -93.12
CA ALA A 264 -72.74 57.06 -92.76
C ALA A 264 -72.60 57.22 -91.24
N VAL A 265 -73.67 57.65 -90.55
CA VAL A 265 -73.69 57.78 -89.09
C VAL A 265 -73.52 56.41 -88.40
N VAL A 266 -74.16 55.37 -88.92
CA VAL A 266 -74.00 54.01 -88.39
C VAL A 266 -72.58 53.51 -88.61
N ALA A 267 -72.02 53.69 -89.81
CA ALA A 267 -70.66 53.27 -90.13
C ALA A 267 -69.60 53.96 -89.24
N ASP A 268 -69.72 55.27 -89.00
CA ASP A 268 -68.85 55.99 -88.07
C ASP A 268 -68.97 55.48 -86.63
N GLN A 269 -70.17 55.09 -86.17
CA GLN A 269 -70.31 54.48 -84.85
C GLN A 269 -69.71 53.08 -84.76
N VAL A 270 -69.87 52.24 -85.79
CA VAL A 270 -69.23 50.92 -85.83
C VAL A 270 -67.69 51.06 -85.84
N LYS A 271 -67.17 52.05 -86.58
CA LYS A 271 -65.74 52.36 -86.59
C LYS A 271 -65.24 52.74 -85.19
N LYS A 272 -65.94 53.67 -84.53
CA LYS A 272 -65.60 54.11 -83.17
C LYS A 272 -65.66 52.97 -82.15
N LEU A 273 -66.65 52.10 -82.23
CA LEU A 273 -66.77 50.90 -81.39
C LEU A 273 -65.62 49.91 -81.64
N SER A 274 -65.21 49.75 -82.89
CA SER A 274 -64.09 48.87 -83.27
C SER A 274 -62.75 49.41 -82.75
N GLU A 275 -62.51 50.72 -82.86
CA GLU A 275 -61.34 51.38 -82.26
C GLU A 275 -61.34 51.25 -80.72
N GLN A 276 -62.48 51.46 -80.07
CA GLN A 276 -62.62 51.27 -78.63
C GLN A 276 -62.35 49.82 -78.21
N SER A 277 -62.84 48.84 -78.97
CA SER A 277 -62.59 47.42 -78.71
C SER A 277 -61.12 47.04 -78.94
N LYS A 278 -60.44 47.64 -79.92
CA LYS A 278 -58.99 47.50 -80.12
C LYS A 278 -58.20 48.04 -78.93
N THR A 279 -58.53 49.22 -78.43
CA THR A 279 -57.88 49.78 -77.23
C THR A 279 -58.13 48.90 -76.01
N ALA A 280 -59.38 48.48 -75.78
CA ALA A 280 -59.72 47.61 -74.65
C ALA A 280 -58.99 46.25 -74.71
N THR A 281 -58.83 45.67 -75.90
CA THR A 281 -58.05 44.42 -76.06
C THR A 281 -56.56 44.61 -75.81
N MET A 282 -55.98 45.76 -76.16
CA MET A 282 -54.59 46.09 -75.80
C MET A 282 -54.40 46.20 -74.28
N ASP A 283 -55.34 46.83 -73.58
CA ASP A 283 -55.31 46.94 -72.12
C ASP A 283 -55.42 45.55 -71.46
N ILE A 284 -56.34 44.70 -71.93
CA ILE A 284 -56.48 43.31 -71.45
C ILE A 284 -55.18 42.53 -71.72
N ASN A 285 -54.57 42.65 -72.90
CA ASN A 285 -53.33 41.96 -73.21
C ASN A 285 -52.20 42.34 -72.24
N THR A 286 -52.09 43.63 -71.91
CA THR A 286 -51.12 44.14 -70.93
C THR A 286 -51.33 43.51 -69.55
N LEU A 287 -52.59 43.48 -69.07
CA LEU A 287 -52.93 42.85 -67.79
C LEU A 287 -52.64 41.34 -67.77
N VAL A 288 -52.95 40.65 -68.85
CA VAL A 288 -52.73 39.20 -68.98
C VAL A 288 -51.23 38.87 -69.03
N GLN A 289 -50.42 39.70 -69.70
CA GLN A 289 -48.96 39.57 -69.66
C GLN A 289 -48.39 39.78 -68.26
N GLN A 290 -48.89 40.77 -67.51
CA GLN A 290 -48.50 40.99 -66.11
C GLN A 290 -48.83 39.76 -65.24
N ILE A 291 -50.06 39.23 -65.34
CA ILE A 291 -50.47 38.01 -64.63
C ILE A 291 -49.56 36.83 -65.00
N GLY A 292 -49.22 36.67 -66.28
CA GLY A 292 -48.30 35.63 -66.74
C GLY A 292 -46.89 35.76 -66.14
N GLN A 293 -46.37 36.98 -66.08
CA GLN A 293 -45.07 37.26 -65.47
C GLN A 293 -45.07 36.98 -63.95
N GLU A 294 -46.11 37.42 -63.23
CA GLU A 294 -46.27 37.14 -61.80
C GLU A 294 -46.39 35.65 -61.53
N THR A 295 -47.17 34.92 -62.33
CA THR A 295 -47.30 33.46 -62.24
C THR A 295 -45.95 32.76 -62.44
N GLY A 296 -45.15 33.21 -63.42
CA GLY A 296 -43.81 32.70 -63.66
C GLY A 296 -42.84 32.95 -62.48
N ASN A 297 -42.94 34.11 -61.82
CA ASN A 297 -42.15 34.42 -60.63
C ASN A 297 -42.55 33.53 -59.44
N ILE A 298 -43.85 33.30 -59.25
CA ILE A 298 -44.35 32.40 -58.19
C ILE A 298 -43.87 30.97 -58.42
N LEU A 299 -43.93 30.45 -59.66
CA LEU A 299 -43.43 29.11 -59.99
C LEU A 299 -41.95 28.94 -59.66
N LYS A 300 -41.11 29.95 -59.95
CA LYS A 300 -39.68 29.93 -59.55
C LYS A 300 -39.51 29.90 -58.03
N ALA A 301 -40.30 30.70 -57.31
CA ALA A 301 -40.26 30.73 -55.85
C ALA A 301 -40.66 29.37 -55.24
N ILE A 302 -41.64 28.68 -55.84
CA ILE A 302 -42.04 27.33 -55.43
C ILE A 302 -40.90 26.33 -55.66
N THR A 303 -40.23 26.36 -56.81
CA THR A 303 -39.09 25.46 -57.06
C THR A 303 -37.96 25.64 -56.03
N VAL A 304 -37.65 26.88 -55.66
CA VAL A 304 -36.69 27.16 -54.57
C VAL A 304 -37.23 26.67 -53.22
N SER A 305 -38.53 26.79 -52.98
CA SER A 305 -39.17 26.28 -51.76
C SER A 305 -39.06 24.75 -51.65
N GLU A 306 -39.27 24.01 -52.73
CA GLU A 306 -39.10 22.55 -52.76
C GLU A 306 -37.68 22.11 -52.40
N GLU A 307 -36.66 22.80 -52.93
CA GLU A 307 -35.26 22.52 -52.58
C GLU A 307 -35.00 22.74 -51.08
N ARG A 308 -35.50 23.84 -50.51
CA ARG A 308 -35.37 24.13 -49.07
C ARG A 308 -36.14 23.16 -48.18
N ILE A 309 -37.29 22.67 -48.64
CA ILE A 309 -38.08 21.65 -47.94
C ILE A 309 -37.29 20.35 -47.87
N LYS A 310 -36.68 19.93 -49.00
CA LYS A 310 -35.82 18.74 -49.05
C LYS A 310 -34.64 18.86 -48.09
N ASP A 311 -33.94 19.98 -48.10
CA ASP A 311 -32.84 20.24 -47.15
C ASP A 311 -33.33 20.17 -45.69
N GLY A 312 -34.55 20.63 -45.41
CA GLY A 312 -35.19 20.55 -44.10
C GLY A 312 -35.49 19.12 -43.63
N VAL A 313 -35.93 18.24 -44.55
CA VAL A 313 -36.12 16.81 -44.28
C VAL A 313 -34.77 16.16 -43.96
N ASP A 314 -33.77 16.33 -44.83
CA ASP A 314 -32.43 15.74 -44.64
C ASP A 314 -31.79 16.21 -43.32
N ALA A 315 -31.98 17.49 -42.94
CA ALA A 315 -31.50 18.02 -41.67
C ALA A 315 -32.23 17.41 -40.46
N SER A 316 -33.54 17.16 -40.57
CA SER A 316 -34.35 16.54 -39.52
C SER A 316 -33.95 15.08 -39.30
N GLU A 317 -33.78 14.30 -40.37
CA GLU A 317 -33.32 12.91 -40.31
C GLU A 317 -31.94 12.79 -39.65
N ARG A 318 -30.97 13.62 -40.08
CA ARG A 318 -29.65 13.66 -39.46
C ARG A 318 -29.69 14.04 -37.98
N THR A 319 -30.62 14.91 -37.58
CA THR A 319 -30.79 15.28 -36.18
C THR A 319 -31.35 14.10 -35.37
N LEU A 320 -32.30 13.35 -35.95
CA LEU A 320 -32.84 12.14 -35.34
C LEU A 320 -31.75 11.07 -35.11
N GLU A 321 -30.89 10.81 -36.10
CA GLU A 321 -29.75 9.89 -35.95
C GLU A 321 -28.82 10.30 -34.80
N ARG A 322 -28.55 11.60 -34.64
CA ARG A 322 -27.72 12.12 -33.54
C ARG A 322 -28.38 11.90 -32.17
N ILE A 323 -29.70 12.09 -32.08
CA ILE A 323 -30.48 11.84 -30.85
C ILE A 323 -30.45 10.35 -30.50
N MET A 324 -30.57 9.46 -31.49
CA MET A 324 -30.44 8.01 -31.27
C MET A 324 -29.04 7.65 -30.76
N GLY A 325 -27.99 8.23 -31.35
CA GLY A 325 -26.61 8.03 -30.86
C GLY A 325 -26.41 8.51 -29.41
N ILE A 326 -27.00 9.64 -29.04
CA ILE A 326 -26.99 10.13 -27.64
C ILE A 326 -27.67 9.13 -26.70
N THR A 327 -28.79 8.52 -27.13
CA THR A 327 -29.51 7.52 -26.34
C THR A 327 -28.63 6.29 -26.06
N GLU A 328 -27.90 5.81 -27.06
CA GLU A 328 -26.96 4.69 -26.91
C GLU A 328 -25.82 5.04 -25.93
N GLU A 329 -25.27 6.25 -26.01
CA GLU A 329 -24.24 6.70 -25.08
C GLU A 329 -24.76 6.82 -23.63
N ILE A 330 -26.02 7.25 -23.44
CA ILE A 330 -26.65 7.26 -22.11
C ILE A 330 -26.79 5.83 -21.55
N GLU A 331 -27.11 4.83 -22.37
CA GLU A 331 -27.13 3.43 -21.91
C GLU A 331 -25.73 2.92 -21.51
N LYS A 332 -24.68 3.33 -22.22
CA LYS A 332 -23.29 3.02 -21.82
C LYS A 332 -22.94 3.68 -20.50
N VAL A 333 -23.38 4.91 -20.27
CA VAL A 333 -23.22 5.62 -18.99
C VAL A 333 -23.94 4.85 -17.87
N ASP A 334 -25.18 4.40 -18.07
CA ASP A 334 -25.91 3.59 -17.09
C ASP A 334 -25.16 2.33 -16.65
N LYS A 335 -24.58 1.59 -17.61
CA LYS A 335 -23.77 0.39 -17.30
C LYS A 335 -22.52 0.73 -16.50
N ARG A 336 -21.88 1.87 -16.79
CA ARG A 336 -20.71 2.34 -16.03
C ARG A 336 -21.07 2.74 -14.60
N ILE A 337 -22.24 3.34 -14.40
CA ILE A 337 -22.75 3.69 -13.05
C ILE A 337 -22.92 2.42 -12.21
N GLU A 338 -23.53 1.37 -12.77
CA GLU A 338 -23.71 0.07 -12.09
C GLU A 338 -22.35 -0.56 -11.73
N TYR A 339 -21.40 -0.57 -12.66
CA TYR A 339 -20.06 -1.06 -12.41
C TYR A 339 -19.33 -0.28 -11.29
N ILE A 340 -19.41 1.05 -11.30
CA ILE A 340 -18.79 1.89 -10.25
C ILE A 340 -19.44 1.63 -8.89
N ALA A 341 -20.76 1.49 -8.84
CA ALA A 341 -21.49 1.17 -7.61
C ALA A 341 -21.02 -0.16 -7.01
N GLU A 342 -20.89 -1.20 -7.85
CA GLU A 342 -20.39 -2.51 -7.43
C GLU A 342 -18.95 -2.39 -6.88
N LYS A 343 -18.05 -1.71 -7.60
CA LYS A 343 -16.67 -1.53 -7.16
C LYS A 343 -16.56 -0.72 -5.87
N SER A 344 -17.39 0.30 -5.68
CA SER A 344 -17.45 1.08 -4.44
C SER A 344 -17.90 0.21 -3.26
N SER A 345 -18.92 -0.65 -3.46
CA SER A 345 -19.38 -1.58 -2.43
C SER A 345 -18.28 -2.57 -2.02
N ILE A 346 -17.59 -3.16 -2.99
CA ILE A 346 -16.46 -4.08 -2.73
C ILE A 346 -15.32 -3.36 -2.00
N GLN A 347 -15.00 -2.12 -2.40
CA GLN A 347 -13.97 -1.32 -1.74
C GLN A 347 -14.31 -1.01 -0.29
N SER A 348 -15.58 -0.73 0.02
CA SER A 348 -16.04 -0.52 1.40
C SER A 348 -15.86 -1.79 2.24
N GLU A 349 -16.25 -2.95 1.72
CA GLU A 349 -16.08 -4.25 2.41
C GLU A 349 -14.59 -4.59 2.63
N GLN A 350 -13.73 -4.31 1.64
CA GLN A 350 -12.29 -4.52 1.77
C GLN A 350 -11.66 -3.59 2.81
N SER A 351 -12.09 -2.32 2.84
CA SER A 351 -11.60 -1.35 3.83
C SER A 351 -11.96 -1.78 5.26
N GLU A 352 -13.17 -2.30 5.46
CA GLU A 352 -13.59 -2.86 6.76
C GLU A 352 -12.72 -4.05 7.18
N LYS A 353 -12.44 -4.98 6.24
CA LYS A 353 -11.53 -6.11 6.50
C LYS A 353 -10.11 -5.65 6.86
N ILE A 354 -9.59 -4.63 6.18
CA ILE A 354 -8.27 -4.05 6.50
C ILE A 354 -8.32 -3.43 7.89
N SER A 355 -9.37 -2.69 8.24
CA SER A 355 -9.55 -2.11 9.59
C SER A 355 -9.50 -3.18 10.68
N THR A 356 -10.21 -4.30 10.50
CA THR A 356 -10.17 -5.43 11.44
C THR A 356 -8.77 -6.05 11.52
N CYS A 357 -8.11 -6.25 10.37
CA CYS A 357 -6.74 -6.77 10.33
C CYS A 357 -5.77 -5.86 11.10
N MET A 358 -5.83 -4.55 10.88
CA MET A 358 -4.98 -3.57 11.55
C MET A 358 -5.22 -3.53 13.06
N LYS A 359 -6.46 -3.71 13.52
CA LYS A 359 -6.75 -3.87 14.97
C LYS A 359 -6.04 -5.09 15.57
N ASN A 360 -6.03 -6.22 14.87
CA ASN A 360 -5.33 -7.42 15.33
C ASN A 360 -3.80 -7.22 15.34
N VAL A 361 -3.26 -6.50 14.34
CA VAL A 361 -1.83 -6.15 14.31
C VAL A 361 -1.49 -5.21 15.47
N ALA A 362 -2.33 -4.21 15.76
CA ALA A 362 -2.16 -3.31 16.90
C ALA A 362 -2.13 -4.07 18.24
N GLU A 363 -3.02 -5.05 18.43
CA GLU A 363 -2.99 -5.92 19.60
C GLU A 363 -1.67 -6.70 19.70
N SER A 364 -1.19 -7.26 18.58
CA SER A 364 0.09 -7.97 18.52
C SER A 364 1.28 -7.08 18.84
N VAL A 365 1.29 -5.83 18.36
CA VAL A 365 2.33 -4.84 18.67
C VAL A 365 2.32 -4.49 20.15
N ASN A 366 1.14 -4.28 20.74
CA ASN A 366 1.00 -3.98 22.16
C ASN A 366 1.47 -5.15 23.05
N ASN A 367 1.14 -6.39 22.68
CA ASN A 367 1.64 -7.59 23.37
C ASN A 367 3.17 -7.70 23.27
N THR A 368 3.74 -7.41 22.09
CA THR A 368 5.19 -7.42 21.88
C THR A 368 5.89 -6.37 22.76
N ALA A 369 5.35 -5.16 22.83
CA ALA A 369 5.86 -4.11 23.71
C ALA A 369 5.81 -4.55 25.19
N SER A 370 4.69 -5.13 25.63
CA SER A 370 4.54 -5.65 26.99
C SER A 370 5.54 -6.76 27.31
N TYR A 371 5.71 -7.74 26.42
CA TYR A 371 6.71 -8.81 26.60
C TYR A 371 8.14 -8.27 26.62
N SER A 372 8.44 -7.27 25.79
CA SER A 372 9.76 -6.64 25.77
C SER A 372 10.08 -5.94 27.08
N VAL A 373 9.10 -5.27 27.70
CA VAL A 373 9.26 -4.62 29.01
C VAL A 373 9.49 -5.67 30.09
N SER A 374 8.64 -6.71 30.18
CA SER A 374 8.80 -7.75 31.19
C SER A 374 10.10 -8.54 31.05
N ALA A 375 10.53 -8.85 29.83
CA ALA A 375 11.81 -9.51 29.60
C ALA A 375 13.00 -8.62 29.99
N SER A 376 12.88 -7.30 29.77
CA SER A 376 13.92 -6.34 30.17
C SER A 376 14.07 -6.28 31.69
N GLU A 377 12.95 -6.29 32.43
CA GLU A 377 12.94 -6.35 33.90
C GLU A 377 13.62 -7.63 34.41
N GLN A 378 13.32 -8.80 33.82
CA GLN A 378 13.96 -10.07 34.18
C GLN A 378 15.47 -10.06 33.94
N ILE A 379 15.93 -9.51 32.81
CA ILE A 379 17.36 -9.37 32.53
C ILE A 379 18.04 -8.44 33.54
N ILE A 380 17.38 -7.35 33.94
CA ILE A 380 17.94 -6.46 34.97
C ILE A 380 18.07 -7.20 36.31
N GLU A 381 17.09 -8.04 36.66
CA GLU A 381 17.14 -8.85 37.89
C GLU A 381 18.25 -9.91 37.84
N GLU A 382 18.35 -10.68 36.76
CA GLU A 382 19.40 -11.70 36.65
C GLU A 382 20.80 -11.07 36.55
N LYS A 383 20.93 -9.85 36.02
CA LYS A 383 22.21 -9.12 36.02
C LYS A 383 22.64 -8.77 37.44
N LYS A 384 21.70 -8.38 38.31
CA LYS A 384 21.98 -8.15 39.74
C LYS A 384 22.40 -9.44 40.45
N ARG A 385 21.72 -10.57 40.16
CA ARG A 385 22.08 -11.87 40.75
C ARG A 385 23.45 -12.33 40.29
N LEU A 386 23.79 -12.23 39.00
CA LEU A 386 25.13 -12.55 38.49
C LEU A 386 26.20 -11.73 39.20
N SER A 387 26.00 -10.42 39.39
CA SER A 387 26.95 -9.55 40.10
C SER A 387 27.20 -10.05 41.53
N SER A 388 26.14 -10.46 42.25
CA SER A 388 26.29 -10.98 43.61
C SER A 388 27.05 -12.32 43.67
N VAL A 389 26.90 -13.16 42.65
CA VAL A 389 27.61 -14.44 42.58
C VAL A 389 29.07 -14.25 42.17
N ASP A 390 29.35 -13.30 41.27
CA ASP A 390 30.71 -12.93 40.87
C ASP A 390 31.52 -12.37 42.05
N GLU A 391 30.90 -11.55 42.91
CA GLU A 391 31.48 -11.10 44.18
C GLU A 391 31.79 -12.27 45.12
N ALA A 392 30.87 -13.23 45.25
CA ALA A 392 31.07 -14.41 46.10
C ALA A 392 32.21 -15.31 45.58
N ILE A 393 32.29 -15.53 44.27
CA ILE A 393 33.39 -16.30 43.64
C ILE A 393 34.72 -15.60 43.87
N SER A 394 34.76 -14.28 43.69
CA SER A 394 35.97 -13.47 43.93
C SER A 394 36.43 -13.55 45.40
N SER A 395 35.49 -13.55 46.34
CA SER A 395 35.79 -13.73 47.76
C SER A 395 36.41 -15.11 48.04
N ILE A 396 35.81 -16.19 47.54
CA ILE A 396 36.31 -17.56 47.75
C ILE A 396 37.68 -17.74 47.10
N ALA A 397 37.87 -17.21 45.88
CA ALA A 397 39.15 -17.25 45.19
C ALA A 397 40.25 -16.53 45.98
N SER A 398 39.93 -15.41 46.64
CA SER A 398 40.89 -14.69 47.49
C SER A 398 41.31 -15.49 48.72
N GLU A 399 40.38 -16.22 49.36
CA GLU A 399 40.68 -17.08 50.51
C GLU A 399 41.60 -18.26 50.16
N LEU A 400 41.43 -18.85 48.98
CA LEU A 400 42.30 -19.93 48.47
C LEU A 400 43.75 -19.48 48.22
N VAL A 401 43.96 -18.22 47.83
CA VAL A 401 45.31 -17.67 47.60
C VAL A 401 46.03 -17.40 48.93
N THR A 402 45.29 -17.25 50.03
CA THR A 402 45.84 -17.00 51.37
C THR A 402 46.18 -18.26 52.18
N VAL A 403 45.83 -19.46 51.70
CA VAL A 403 46.17 -20.77 52.31
C VAL A 403 47.42 -21.34 51.66
#